data_AF-A0A4U0XLT2-F1
#
_entry.id   AF-A0A4U0XLT2-F1
#
_cell.length_a   1.000
_cell.length_b   1.000
_cell.length_c   1.000
_cell.angle_alpha   90.00
_cell.angle_beta   90.00
_cell.angle_gamma   90.00
#
_symmetry.space_group_name_H-M   'P 1'
#
loop_
_entity.id
_entity.type
_entity.pdbx_description
1 polymer ?
#
loop_
_entity_poly.entity_id
_entity_poly.type
_entity_poly.pdbx_seq_one_letter_code
_entity_poly.pdbx_strand_id
1 'polypeptide(L)'
;MDYPTPPRDGEIHVLPSNEAIKTARSKLLPSLPEHGLGADHIKAHLRNDIVPGLNRSSQSPNYYGFVTGGATPVAAFADNIVTETDQNVQVHLPHETVSTDVEDRALSMIEKYSSLNAGVAGLELADSIAGDAHKLLNVPYDCGIFLSKHLDLSTNVFGNPNAAYLNTASSESTASSDRTIPSPLNVGIENSRRFRALPVYATLAAYGREGYRRMLERQVELARGIAEYLLQSKGYELLPQPLSREVSDAERIGSIYIIVLFRARDDQLNKVLVQRLNATRRLYVSGTQWEGLPAVRFAIANWQADVERDLQLVREVFSDAVS
;
A
#
# COMPACT_ATOMS: atom_id res chain seq x y z
N MET A 1 21.19 -9.99 -9.02
CA MET A 1 20.21 -10.39 -7.99
C MET A 1 19.03 -10.98 -8.74
N ASP A 2 18.81 -12.29 -8.65
CA ASP A 2 17.57 -12.87 -9.15
C ASP A 2 16.43 -12.37 -8.25
N TYR A 3 15.50 -11.62 -8.84
CA TYR A 3 14.22 -11.36 -8.18
C TYR A 3 13.58 -12.70 -7.85
N PRO A 4 12.93 -12.85 -6.69
CA PRO A 4 12.11 -14.02 -6.48
C PRO A 4 11.04 -14.03 -7.58
N THR A 5 11.22 -14.94 -8.54
CA THR A 5 10.19 -15.34 -9.49
C THR A 5 8.95 -15.65 -8.64
N PRO A 6 7.76 -15.11 -8.97
CA PRO A 6 6.55 -15.51 -8.28
C PRO A 6 6.51 -17.04 -8.28
N PRO A 7 6.25 -17.70 -7.14
CA PRO A 7 6.33 -19.16 -7.09
C PRO A 7 5.40 -19.72 -8.16
N ARG A 8 5.97 -20.51 -9.08
CA ARG A 8 5.19 -21.29 -10.04
C ARG A 8 4.56 -22.46 -9.28
N ASP A 9 3.26 -22.64 -9.46
CA ASP A 9 2.45 -23.82 -9.17
C ASP A 9 2.71 -24.49 -7.80
N GLY A 10 2.05 -23.92 -6.79
CA GLY A 10 1.73 -24.50 -5.49
C GLY A 10 0.72 -23.59 -4.81
N GLU A 11 -0.18 -24.10 -3.97
CA GLU A 11 -1.13 -23.25 -3.23
C GLU A 11 -0.36 -22.28 -2.32
N ILE A 12 -0.11 -21.06 -2.81
CA ILE A 12 0.49 -20.01 -2.01
C ILE A 12 -0.58 -19.51 -1.05
N HIS A 13 -0.59 -20.05 0.17
CA HIS A 13 -1.40 -19.51 1.23
C HIS A 13 -0.96 -18.07 1.59
N VAL A 14 -1.93 -17.19 1.78
CA VAL A 14 -1.72 -15.79 2.17
C VAL A 14 -1.19 -15.68 3.59
N LEU A 15 -1.70 -16.56 4.45
CA LEU A 15 -1.30 -16.67 5.84
C LEU A 15 -0.38 -17.89 6.04
N PRO A 16 0.68 -17.77 6.84
CA PRO A 16 1.48 -18.92 7.23
C PRO A 16 0.65 -19.91 8.05
N SER A 17 1.09 -21.17 8.09
CA SER A 17 0.45 -22.17 8.94
C SER A 17 0.63 -21.80 10.41
N ASN A 18 -0.29 -22.26 11.27
CA ASN A 18 -0.16 -22.04 12.72
C ASN A 18 1.17 -22.62 13.25
N GLU A 19 1.64 -23.71 12.65
CA GLU A 19 2.89 -24.35 13.04
C GLU A 19 4.12 -23.54 12.63
N ALA A 20 4.10 -22.93 11.44
CA ALA A 20 5.17 -22.05 11.00
C ALA A 20 5.28 -20.80 11.91
N ILE A 21 4.14 -20.22 12.31
CA ILE A 21 4.12 -19.10 13.27
C ILE A 21 4.68 -19.52 14.64
N LYS A 22 4.25 -20.68 15.18
CA LYS A 22 4.75 -21.20 16.45
C LYS A 22 6.25 -21.46 16.40
N THR A 23 6.73 -22.08 15.31
CA THR A 23 8.14 -22.37 15.08
C THR A 23 8.95 -21.08 15.00
N ALA A 24 8.54 -20.10 14.20
CA ALA A 24 9.24 -18.82 14.12
C ALA A 24 9.36 -18.14 15.49
N ARG A 25 8.27 -18.18 16.28
CA ARG A 25 8.25 -17.60 17.64
C ARG A 25 9.20 -18.32 18.61
N SER A 26 9.28 -19.65 18.55
CA SER A 26 10.18 -20.42 19.42
C SER A 26 11.66 -20.26 19.07
N LYS A 27 11.95 -19.76 17.87
CA LYS A 27 13.31 -19.50 17.38
C LYS A 27 13.81 -18.07 17.63
N LEU A 28 12.95 -17.16 18.11
CA LEU A 28 13.35 -15.79 18.41
C LEU A 28 14.45 -15.76 19.46
N LEU A 29 15.46 -14.90 19.24
CA LEU A 29 16.50 -14.64 20.23
C LEU A 29 15.87 -13.95 21.45
N PRO A 30 16.00 -14.50 22.67
CA PRO A 30 15.29 -14.00 23.85
C PRO A 30 15.90 -12.71 24.42
N SER A 31 17.15 -12.42 24.09
CA SER A 31 17.90 -11.24 24.56
C SER A 31 19.03 -10.90 23.60
N LEU A 32 19.65 -9.74 23.79
CA LEU A 32 20.90 -9.38 23.13
C LEU A 32 21.99 -10.38 23.52
N PRO A 33 22.65 -11.07 22.57
CA PRO A 33 23.75 -11.98 22.88
C PRO A 33 24.99 -11.24 23.39
N GLU A 34 25.71 -11.82 24.35
CA GLU A 34 27.01 -11.30 24.84
C GLU A 34 28.08 -11.32 23.73
N HIS A 35 28.03 -12.33 22.85
CA HIS A 35 28.89 -12.44 21.68
C HIS A 35 28.03 -12.50 20.42
N GLY A 36 28.44 -11.74 19.39
CA GLY A 36 27.73 -11.71 18.11
C GLY A 36 27.68 -13.09 17.43
N LEU A 37 26.52 -13.45 16.89
CA LEU A 37 26.30 -14.76 16.25
C LEU A 37 26.89 -14.87 14.83
N GLY A 38 27.35 -13.77 14.25
CA GLY A 38 27.90 -13.71 12.89
C GLY A 38 26.84 -13.54 11.80
N ALA A 39 27.21 -12.86 10.71
CA ALA A 39 26.28 -12.46 9.66
C ALA A 39 25.63 -13.65 8.94
N ASP A 40 26.39 -14.70 8.64
CA ASP A 40 25.86 -15.86 7.91
C ASP A 40 24.87 -16.68 8.75
N HIS A 41 25.14 -16.79 10.05
CA HIS A 41 24.19 -17.38 11.00
C HIS A 41 22.88 -16.59 11.03
N ILE A 42 22.94 -15.26 11.12
CA ILE A 42 21.73 -14.42 11.13
C ILE A 42 20.98 -14.47 9.80
N LYS A 43 21.68 -14.47 8.66
CA LYS A 43 21.03 -14.65 7.34
C LYS A 43 20.29 -15.99 7.26
N ALA A 44 20.89 -17.06 7.76
CA ALA A 44 20.26 -18.38 7.82
C ALA A 44 19.04 -18.37 8.77
N HIS A 45 19.17 -17.78 9.96
CA HIS A 45 18.09 -17.63 10.93
C HIS A 45 16.90 -16.86 10.34
N LEU A 46 17.15 -15.69 9.73
CA LEU A 46 16.12 -14.89 9.09
C LEU A 46 15.40 -15.68 7.98
N ARG A 47 16.14 -16.33 7.09
CA ARG A 47 15.56 -17.07 5.97
C ARG A 47 14.79 -18.32 6.41
N ASN A 48 15.32 -19.09 7.35
CA ASN A 48 14.83 -20.43 7.66
C ASN A 48 13.86 -20.46 8.85
N ASP A 49 14.05 -19.58 9.83
CA ASP A 49 13.25 -19.56 11.05
C ASP A 49 12.21 -18.43 11.05
N ILE A 50 12.57 -17.23 10.57
CA ILE A 50 11.70 -16.05 10.67
C ILE A 50 10.76 -15.92 9.47
N VAL A 51 11.30 -15.87 8.25
CA VAL A 51 10.53 -15.64 7.01
C VAL A 51 9.34 -16.59 6.85
N PRO A 52 9.42 -17.90 7.16
CA PRO A 52 8.28 -18.80 7.05
C PRO A 52 7.10 -18.46 7.98
N GLY A 53 7.35 -17.74 9.08
CA GLY A 53 6.33 -17.27 10.01
C GLY A 53 5.69 -15.94 9.63
N LEU A 54 6.17 -15.26 8.58
CA LEU A 54 5.64 -13.98 8.13
C LEU A 54 4.40 -14.15 7.25
N ASN A 55 3.46 -13.21 7.33
CA ASN A 55 2.35 -13.15 6.37
C ASN A 55 2.81 -12.60 5.03
N ARG A 56 2.05 -12.93 3.98
CA ARG A 56 2.37 -12.52 2.60
C ARG A 56 1.56 -11.31 2.17
N SER A 57 1.26 -10.39 3.10
CA SER A 57 0.30 -9.29 2.87
C SER A 57 0.62 -8.42 1.66
N SER A 58 1.89 -8.06 1.47
CA SER A 58 2.36 -7.28 0.32
C SER A 58 2.83 -8.14 -0.87
N GLN A 59 2.82 -9.47 -0.74
CA GLN A 59 3.39 -10.41 -1.71
C GLN A 59 2.36 -11.35 -2.34
N SER A 60 1.09 -11.24 -1.94
CA SER A 60 0.01 -12.09 -2.43
C SER A 60 -1.12 -11.23 -3.00
N PRO A 61 -1.64 -11.56 -4.20
CA PRO A 61 -2.84 -10.93 -4.74
C PRO A 61 -4.09 -11.21 -3.89
N ASN A 62 -4.06 -12.25 -3.03
CA ASN A 62 -5.22 -12.72 -2.28
C ASN A 62 -5.32 -12.10 -0.86
N TYR A 63 -4.53 -11.07 -0.58
CA TYR A 63 -4.60 -10.31 0.66
C TYR A 63 -5.53 -9.10 0.50
N TYR A 64 -6.77 -9.23 0.99
CA TYR A 64 -7.84 -8.23 0.84
C TYR A 64 -8.22 -7.55 2.16
N GLY A 65 -7.48 -7.81 3.24
CA GLY A 65 -7.84 -7.33 4.58
C GLY A 65 -7.68 -5.83 4.77
N PHE A 66 -6.71 -5.20 4.12
CA PHE A 66 -6.47 -3.77 4.22
C PHE A 66 -6.24 -3.18 2.84
N VAL A 67 -6.09 -1.86 2.75
CA VAL A 67 -5.62 -1.25 1.52
C VAL A 67 -4.11 -1.45 1.44
N THR A 68 -3.70 -2.63 0.96
CA THR A 68 -2.30 -3.01 0.81
C THR A 68 -1.99 -3.16 -0.67
N GLY A 69 -1.14 -2.28 -1.20
CA GLY A 69 -0.75 -2.32 -2.60
C GLY A 69 0.20 -3.46 -2.95
N GLY A 70 1.00 -3.91 -1.98
CA GLY A 70 2.23 -4.62 -2.31
C GLY A 70 3.23 -3.71 -3.02
N ALA A 71 4.31 -4.31 -3.51
CA ALA A 71 5.38 -3.57 -4.19
C ALA A 71 5.51 -4.08 -5.63
N THR A 72 5.43 -3.17 -6.61
CA THR A 72 5.76 -3.52 -7.99
C THR A 72 7.24 -3.92 -8.08
N PRO A 73 7.64 -4.77 -9.05
CA PRO A 73 9.02 -5.23 -9.16
C PRO A 73 10.04 -4.09 -9.27
N VAL A 74 9.69 -3.03 -10.02
CA VAL A 74 10.55 -1.85 -10.19
C VAL A 74 10.61 -0.98 -8.93
N ALA A 75 9.51 -0.86 -8.16
CA ALA A 75 9.53 -0.16 -6.89
C ALA A 75 10.35 -0.92 -5.85
N ALA A 76 10.22 -2.25 -5.80
CA ALA A 76 11.05 -3.10 -4.93
C ALA A 76 12.53 -3.02 -5.30
N PHE A 77 12.86 -2.96 -6.59
CA PHE A 77 14.24 -2.72 -7.04
C PHE A 77 14.80 -1.42 -6.50
N ALA A 78 14.06 -0.33 -6.73
CA ALA A 78 14.44 1.00 -6.29
C ALA A 78 14.60 1.06 -4.76
N ASP A 79 13.74 0.37 -4.01
CA ASP A 79 13.81 0.34 -2.55
C ASP A 79 15.01 -0.45 -2.01
N ASN A 80 15.46 -1.49 -2.73
CA ASN A 80 16.73 -2.15 -2.44
C ASN A 80 17.91 -1.20 -2.67
N ILE A 81 17.88 -0.36 -3.72
CA ILE A 81 18.89 0.69 -3.94
C ILE A 81 18.85 1.71 -2.81
N VAL A 82 17.66 2.13 -2.35
CA VAL A 82 17.56 3.03 -1.19
C VAL A 82 18.24 2.43 0.03
N THR A 83 18.03 1.13 0.28
CA THR A 83 18.64 0.41 1.40
C THR A 83 20.15 0.24 1.23
N GLU A 84 20.62 -0.01 0.02
CA GLU A 84 22.05 -0.20 -0.28
C GLU A 84 22.84 1.12 -0.21
N THR A 85 22.22 2.23 -0.62
CA THR A 85 22.88 3.55 -0.68
C THR A 85 22.71 4.40 0.58
N ASP A 86 21.74 4.06 1.44
CA ASP A 86 21.44 4.65 2.75
C ASP A 86 21.56 6.19 2.80
N GLN A 87 21.03 6.85 1.76
CA GLN A 87 21.10 8.30 1.63
C GLN A 87 20.18 8.99 2.66
N ASN A 88 20.72 9.98 3.37
CA ASN A 88 19.94 10.87 4.22
C ASN A 88 19.47 12.11 3.44
N VAL A 89 18.20 12.12 3.01
CA VAL A 89 17.65 13.13 2.08
C VAL A 89 17.12 14.36 2.82
N GLN A 90 17.84 14.84 3.84
CA GLN A 90 17.35 15.91 4.71
C GLN A 90 17.56 17.32 4.15
N VAL A 91 18.61 17.53 3.36
CA VAL A 91 19.06 18.85 2.87
C VAL A 91 19.11 18.81 1.34
N HIS A 92 18.74 19.92 0.68
CA HIS A 92 18.98 20.08 -0.75
C HIS A 92 20.44 20.48 -1.00
N LEU A 93 21.21 19.60 -1.65
CA LEU A 93 22.63 19.78 -1.93
C LEU A 93 22.88 19.61 -3.45
N PRO A 94 22.55 20.62 -4.28
CA PRO A 94 22.48 20.48 -5.74
C PRO A 94 23.81 20.15 -6.42
N HIS A 95 24.94 20.36 -5.72
CA HIS A 95 26.29 20.05 -6.22
C HIS A 95 26.84 18.71 -5.71
N GLU A 96 26.16 18.04 -4.78
CA GLU A 96 26.64 16.82 -4.12
C GLU A 96 25.76 15.60 -4.41
N THR A 97 24.45 15.78 -4.56
CA THR A 97 23.50 14.68 -4.79
C THR A 97 22.24 15.16 -5.51
N VAL A 98 21.61 14.25 -6.26
CA VAL A 98 20.32 14.48 -6.96
C VAL A 98 19.12 13.96 -6.18
N SER A 99 19.30 13.53 -4.93
CA SER A 99 18.26 12.84 -4.16
C SER A 99 16.99 13.69 -3.95
N THR A 100 17.16 14.96 -3.61
CA THR A 100 16.06 15.93 -3.50
C THR A 100 15.43 16.29 -4.84
N ASP A 101 16.20 16.28 -5.93
CA ASP A 101 15.73 16.56 -7.29
C ASP A 101 14.84 15.42 -7.80
N VAL A 102 15.22 14.18 -7.50
CA VAL A 102 14.38 13.00 -7.77
C VAL A 102 13.08 13.08 -6.98
N GLU A 103 13.12 13.55 -5.73
CA GLU A 103 11.92 13.73 -4.93
C GLU A 103 10.99 14.82 -5.48
N ASP A 104 11.53 16.01 -5.76
CA ASP A 104 10.78 17.09 -6.41
C ASP A 104 10.16 16.62 -7.73
N ARG A 105 10.92 15.84 -8.52
CA ARG A 105 10.44 15.28 -9.78
C ARG A 105 9.32 14.27 -9.57
N ALA A 106 9.44 13.37 -8.59
CA ALA A 106 8.40 12.40 -8.26
C ALA A 106 7.10 13.11 -7.81
N LEU A 107 7.22 14.12 -6.95
CA LEU A 107 6.08 14.92 -6.49
C LEU A 107 5.45 15.72 -7.64
N SER A 108 6.25 16.32 -8.52
CA SER A 108 5.76 17.03 -9.71
C SER A 108 5.02 16.13 -10.69
N MET A 109 5.46 14.86 -10.83
CA MET A 109 4.73 13.86 -11.62
C MET A 109 3.34 13.59 -11.02
N ILE A 110 3.19 13.63 -9.69
CA ILE A 110 1.90 13.44 -9.01
C ILE A 110 1.02 14.70 -9.10
N GLU A 111 1.60 15.89 -8.86
CA GLU A 111 0.91 17.18 -8.85
C GLU A 111 0.15 17.45 -10.16
N LYS A 112 0.80 17.14 -11.30
CA LYS A 112 0.24 17.31 -12.65
C LYS A 112 -1.06 16.52 -12.88
N TYR A 113 -1.41 15.61 -11.98
CA TYR A 113 -2.58 14.74 -12.07
C TYR A 113 -3.63 15.00 -10.99
N SER A 114 -3.54 16.11 -10.25
CA SER A 114 -4.59 16.54 -9.31
C SER A 114 -5.91 16.91 -10.00
N SER A 115 -5.88 17.21 -11.31
CA SER A 115 -7.07 17.51 -12.13
C SER A 115 -7.71 16.26 -12.74
N LEU A 116 -8.17 15.31 -11.91
CA LEU A 116 -8.87 14.11 -12.38
C LEU A 116 -10.37 14.17 -12.05
N ASN A 117 -11.16 13.54 -12.93
CA ASN A 117 -12.60 13.18 -12.96
C ASN A 117 -13.56 13.63 -11.83
N ALA A 118 -14.87 13.51 -12.09
CA ALA A 118 -15.95 13.75 -11.12
C ALA A 118 -15.73 13.13 -9.72
N GLY A 119 -15.02 11.99 -9.62
CA GLY A 119 -14.73 11.32 -8.34
C GLY A 119 -13.71 12.01 -7.42
N VAL A 120 -12.95 12.99 -7.91
CA VAL A 120 -12.07 13.84 -7.09
C VAL A 120 -12.31 15.33 -7.38
N ALA A 121 -13.50 15.68 -7.89
CA ALA A 121 -13.87 17.08 -8.10
C ALA A 121 -13.81 17.87 -6.78
N GLY A 122 -13.24 19.06 -6.82
CA GLY A 122 -13.02 19.90 -5.64
C GLY A 122 -11.70 19.62 -4.92
N LEU A 123 -10.91 18.62 -5.34
CA LEU A 123 -9.58 18.37 -4.78
C LEU A 123 -8.64 19.58 -4.97
N GLU A 124 -8.81 20.33 -6.05
CA GLU A 124 -8.10 21.58 -6.33
C GLU A 124 -8.39 22.69 -5.30
N LEU A 125 -9.48 22.58 -4.53
CA LEU A 125 -9.84 23.53 -3.47
C LEU A 125 -9.10 23.24 -2.15
N ALA A 126 -8.53 22.04 -1.98
CA ALA A 126 -7.83 21.68 -0.75
C ALA A 126 -6.59 22.55 -0.50
N ASP A 127 -6.35 22.92 0.75
CA ASP A 127 -5.10 23.57 1.19
C ASP A 127 -3.91 22.60 1.21
N SER A 128 -4.21 21.33 1.47
CA SER A 128 -3.24 20.25 1.48
C SER A 128 -3.89 18.91 1.14
N ILE A 129 -3.08 18.00 0.57
CA ILE A 129 -3.46 16.63 0.22
C ILE A 129 -2.43 15.69 0.84
N ALA A 130 -2.90 14.69 1.56
CA ALA A 130 -2.08 13.58 2.02
C ALA A 130 -2.47 12.30 1.26
N GLY A 131 -1.48 11.49 0.92
CA GLY A 131 -1.69 10.23 0.24
C GLY A 131 -0.64 9.20 0.63
N ASP A 132 -0.97 7.93 0.47
CA ASP A 132 -0.07 6.82 0.76
C ASP A 132 0.33 6.14 -0.54
N ALA A 133 1.58 6.32 -0.95
CA ALA A 133 2.07 5.69 -2.16
C ALA A 133 2.10 4.16 -2.03
N HIS A 134 2.32 3.63 -0.83
CA HIS A 134 2.33 2.19 -0.56
C HIS A 134 0.94 1.52 -0.66
N LYS A 135 -0.09 2.29 -1.01
CA LYS A 135 -1.42 1.82 -1.39
C LYS A 135 -1.49 1.67 -2.92
N LEU A 136 -2.16 2.59 -3.62
CA LEU A 136 -2.46 2.48 -5.05
C LEU A 136 -1.31 2.89 -5.99
N LEU A 137 -0.18 3.37 -5.45
CA LEU A 137 1.06 3.46 -6.23
C LEU A 137 1.96 2.22 -6.06
N ASN A 138 1.56 1.29 -5.19
CA ASN A 138 2.16 -0.03 -5.04
C ASN A 138 3.70 0.04 -4.87
N VAL A 139 4.17 0.95 -3.99
CA VAL A 139 5.56 1.02 -3.54
C VAL A 139 5.73 0.37 -2.16
N PRO A 140 6.95 -0.03 -1.76
CA PRO A 140 7.21 -0.55 -0.42
C PRO A 140 6.82 0.41 0.72
N TYR A 141 6.56 -0.16 1.89
CA TYR A 141 6.37 0.60 3.13
C TYR A 141 7.73 1.10 3.67
N ASP A 142 7.80 2.27 4.33
CA ASP A 142 6.78 3.32 4.39
C ASP A 142 6.90 4.27 3.19
N CYS A 143 5.78 4.85 2.75
CA CYS A 143 5.81 5.90 1.74
C CYS A 143 4.52 6.72 1.78
N GLY A 144 4.59 7.86 2.46
CA GLY A 144 3.56 8.88 2.48
C GLY A 144 3.93 10.05 1.58
N ILE A 145 2.92 10.73 1.05
CA ILE A 145 3.02 11.93 0.22
C ILE A 145 2.21 13.02 0.93
N PHE A 146 2.79 14.20 1.06
CA PHE A 146 2.09 15.40 1.52
C PHE A 146 2.33 16.52 0.52
N LEU A 147 1.23 17.06 -0.01
CA LEU A 147 1.22 18.21 -0.90
C LEU A 147 0.53 19.36 -0.18
N SER A 148 1.09 20.56 -0.21
CA SER A 148 0.47 21.74 0.38
C SER A 148 0.70 22.96 -0.48
N LYS A 149 -0.28 23.86 -0.50
CA LYS A 149 -0.16 25.19 -1.13
C LYS A 149 0.68 26.17 -0.30
N HIS A 150 0.89 25.88 0.99
CA HIS A 150 1.41 26.81 1.98
C HIS A 150 2.85 26.45 2.41
N LEU A 151 3.80 26.57 1.47
CA LEU A 151 5.22 26.29 1.73
C LEU A 151 5.81 27.20 2.82
N ASP A 152 5.35 28.45 2.89
CA ASP A 152 5.73 29.44 3.90
C ASP A 152 5.32 29.00 5.31
N LEU A 153 4.11 28.46 5.48
CA LEU A 153 3.66 27.92 6.76
C LEU A 153 4.54 26.75 7.20
N SER A 154 4.81 25.79 6.29
CA SER A 154 5.70 24.66 6.60
C SER A 154 7.10 25.15 7.00
N THR A 155 7.65 26.13 6.27
CA THR A 155 8.98 26.69 6.57
C THR A 155 9.01 27.43 7.90
N ASN A 156 7.95 28.16 8.24
CA ASN A 156 7.86 28.87 9.53
C ASN A 156 7.69 27.93 10.72
N VAL A 157 7.00 26.81 10.54
CA VAL A 157 6.73 25.84 11.60
C VAL A 157 7.91 24.89 11.82
N PHE A 158 8.51 24.39 10.73
CA PHE A 158 9.54 23.35 10.79
C PHE A 158 10.97 23.86 10.59
N GLY A 159 11.14 25.12 10.22
CA GLY A 159 12.46 25.74 10.07
C GLY A 159 13.28 25.63 11.35
N ASN A 160 14.56 25.29 11.21
CA ASN A 160 15.49 25.14 12.33
C ASN A 160 16.61 26.20 12.30
N PRO A 161 16.29 27.48 12.58
CA PRO A 161 17.24 28.58 12.40
C PRO A 161 18.46 28.49 13.33
N ASN A 162 18.38 27.74 14.43
CA ASN A 162 19.42 27.63 15.44
C ASN A 162 20.44 26.50 15.17
N ALA A 163 20.22 25.66 14.15
CA ALA A 163 21.17 24.64 13.74
C ALA A 163 22.16 25.21 12.70
N ALA A 164 23.13 26.00 13.17
CA ALA A 164 24.06 26.73 12.30
C ALA A 164 24.80 25.86 11.27
N TYR A 165 25.06 24.58 11.58
CA TYR A 165 25.70 23.63 10.67
C TYR A 165 24.81 23.15 9.50
N LEU A 166 23.49 23.33 9.60
CA LEU A 166 22.51 22.99 8.55
C LEU A 166 22.22 24.18 7.63
N ASN A 167 22.42 25.41 8.12
CA ASN A 167 22.15 26.65 7.37
C ASN A 167 23.14 26.90 6.22
N THR A 168 24.36 26.36 6.30
CA THR A 168 25.40 26.51 5.27
C THR A 168 25.05 25.86 3.94
N ALA A 169 24.19 24.84 3.95
CA ALA A 169 23.76 24.17 2.73
C ALA A 169 22.54 24.82 2.05
N SER A 170 21.83 25.72 2.74
CA SER A 170 20.62 26.37 2.22
C SER A 170 20.94 27.64 1.41
N SER A 171 22.18 28.14 1.45
CA SER A 171 22.61 29.39 0.82
C SER A 171 23.12 29.26 -0.62
N GLU A 172 23.26 28.04 -1.15
CA GLU A 172 23.80 27.79 -2.49
C GLU A 172 22.70 27.28 -3.44
N SER A 173 21.68 28.11 -3.70
CA SER A 173 20.68 27.81 -4.72
C SER A 173 21.28 27.95 -6.12
N THR A 174 21.34 26.86 -6.88
CA THR A 174 21.66 26.92 -8.32
C THR A 174 20.56 27.68 -9.07
N ALA A 175 20.94 28.80 -9.68
CA ALA A 175 20.04 29.72 -10.38
C ALA A 175 19.53 29.21 -11.75
N SER A 176 19.25 27.90 -11.90
CA SER A 176 18.94 27.30 -13.21
C SER A 176 17.55 26.68 -13.35
N SER A 177 16.66 26.81 -12.37
CA SER A 177 15.23 26.51 -12.53
C SER A 177 14.36 27.52 -11.81
N ASP A 178 13.24 27.91 -12.43
CA ASP A 178 12.22 28.84 -11.86
C ASP A 178 11.60 28.38 -10.52
N ARG A 179 11.90 27.15 -10.06
CA ARG A 179 11.44 26.58 -8.78
C ARG A 179 12.63 26.25 -7.89
N THR A 180 12.68 26.81 -6.68
CA THR A 180 13.67 26.46 -5.66
C THR A 180 13.20 25.21 -4.92
N ILE A 181 14.00 24.14 -4.89
CA ILE A 181 13.69 22.94 -4.10
C ILE A 181 14.00 23.26 -2.62
N PRO A 182 13.01 23.23 -1.71
CA PRO A 182 13.27 23.48 -0.30
C PRO A 182 14.06 22.32 0.31
N SER A 183 14.92 22.62 1.28
CA SER A 183 15.53 21.58 2.10
C SER A 183 14.45 20.86 2.92
N PRO A 184 14.27 19.54 2.76
CA PRO A 184 13.18 18.79 3.40
C PRO A 184 13.09 18.95 4.92
N LEU A 185 14.23 19.06 5.61
CA LEU A 185 14.29 19.28 7.05
C LEU A 185 13.60 20.56 7.53
N ASN A 186 13.37 21.52 6.63
CA ASN A 186 12.72 22.79 6.94
C ASN A 186 11.23 22.79 6.56
N VAL A 187 10.71 21.73 5.95
CA VAL A 187 9.32 21.67 5.46
C VAL A 187 8.55 20.45 5.97
N GLY A 188 9.17 19.66 6.86
CA GLY A 188 8.57 18.50 7.50
C GLY A 188 9.12 18.25 8.89
N ILE A 189 8.55 17.28 9.59
CA ILE A 189 8.89 16.96 10.99
C ILE A 189 10.25 16.25 11.08
N GLU A 190 10.58 15.43 10.07
CA GLU A 190 11.80 14.64 10.05
C GLU A 190 13.01 15.51 9.68
N ASN A 191 14.08 15.43 10.47
CA ASN A 191 15.39 15.89 10.03
C ASN A 191 16.00 14.80 9.13
N SER A 192 16.70 13.81 9.72
CA SER A 192 17.18 12.66 8.96
C SER A 192 16.02 11.84 8.39
N ARG A 193 16.07 11.56 7.08
CA ARG A 193 15.01 10.80 6.40
C ARG A 193 15.52 9.97 5.24
N ARG A 194 14.88 8.82 5.06
CA ARG A 194 15.16 7.84 4.01
C ARG A 194 14.77 8.39 2.63
N PHE A 195 15.42 7.92 1.57
CA PHE A 195 15.12 8.29 0.19
C PHE A 195 13.83 7.64 -0.36
N ARG A 196 12.70 7.85 0.32
CA ARG A 196 11.39 7.25 0.02
C ARG A 196 10.84 7.61 -1.36
N ALA A 197 11.34 8.69 -1.97
CA ALA A 197 10.87 9.15 -3.28
C ALA A 197 11.41 8.32 -4.45
N LEU A 198 12.53 7.60 -4.29
CA LEU A 198 13.13 6.83 -5.38
C LEU A 198 12.22 5.70 -5.88
N PRO A 199 11.59 4.87 -5.01
CA PRO A 199 10.57 3.90 -5.44
C PRO A 199 9.39 4.54 -6.16
N VAL A 200 8.93 5.71 -5.70
CA VAL A 200 7.82 6.47 -6.32
C VAL A 200 8.20 6.92 -7.72
N TYR A 201 9.37 7.56 -7.89
CA TYR A 201 9.89 7.97 -9.18
C TYR A 201 9.99 6.77 -10.15
N ALA A 202 10.59 5.68 -9.69
CA ALA A 202 10.81 4.48 -10.51
C ALA A 202 9.50 3.85 -10.99
N THR A 203 8.50 3.72 -10.11
CA THR A 203 7.21 3.14 -10.49
C THR A 203 6.41 4.07 -11.41
N LEU A 204 6.42 5.38 -11.16
CA LEU A 204 5.74 6.36 -12.02
C LEU A 204 6.35 6.39 -13.43
N ALA A 205 7.68 6.36 -13.53
CA ALA A 205 8.40 6.32 -14.79
C ALA A 205 8.16 5.00 -15.55
N ALA A 206 8.15 3.86 -14.87
CA ALA A 206 8.02 2.55 -15.51
C ALA A 206 6.62 2.28 -16.06
N TYR A 207 5.56 2.62 -15.32
CA TYR A 207 4.19 2.30 -15.71
C TYR A 207 3.50 3.45 -16.44
N GLY A 208 3.87 4.69 -16.13
CA GLY A 208 3.19 5.88 -16.63
C GLY A 208 1.69 5.89 -16.29
N ARG A 209 0.99 6.93 -16.76
CA ARG A 209 -0.45 7.10 -16.53
C ARG A 209 -1.26 5.88 -16.98
N GLU A 210 -0.95 5.38 -18.15
CA GLU A 210 -1.71 4.32 -18.80
C GLU A 210 -1.54 2.96 -18.10
N GLY A 211 -0.33 2.65 -17.59
CA GLY A 211 -0.12 1.46 -16.77
C GLY A 211 -0.90 1.50 -15.46
N TYR A 212 -0.89 2.64 -14.77
CA TYR A 212 -1.69 2.84 -13.56
C TYR A 212 -3.18 2.81 -13.80
N ARG A 213 -3.66 3.44 -14.88
CA ARG A 213 -5.07 3.37 -15.29
C ARG A 213 -5.52 1.92 -15.43
N ARG A 214 -4.79 1.11 -16.22
CA ARG A 214 -5.10 -0.30 -16.39
C ARG A 214 -5.02 -1.10 -15.09
N MET A 215 -4.05 -0.79 -14.22
CA MET A 215 -3.92 -1.46 -12.93
C MET A 215 -5.15 -1.21 -12.05
N LEU A 216 -5.58 0.06 -11.97
CA LEU A 216 -6.76 0.44 -11.22
C LEU A 216 -8.05 -0.12 -11.83
N GLU A 217 -8.17 -0.11 -13.16
CA GLU A 217 -9.32 -0.69 -13.87
C GLU A 217 -9.50 -2.16 -13.52
N ARG A 218 -8.43 -2.96 -13.50
CA ARG A 218 -8.49 -4.38 -13.07
C ARG A 218 -8.95 -4.53 -11.61
N GLN A 219 -8.48 -3.67 -10.71
CA GLN A 219 -8.86 -3.71 -9.30
C GLN A 219 -10.35 -3.38 -9.11
N VAL A 220 -10.84 -2.38 -9.82
CA VAL A 220 -12.26 -1.98 -9.81
C VAL A 220 -13.13 -3.05 -10.47
N GLU A 221 -12.70 -3.62 -11.59
CA GLU A 221 -13.40 -4.70 -12.29
C GLU A 221 -13.54 -5.94 -11.40
N LEU A 222 -12.46 -6.36 -10.72
CA LEU A 222 -12.52 -7.45 -9.75
C LEU A 222 -13.47 -7.13 -8.59
N ALA A 223 -13.41 -5.91 -8.01
CA ALA A 223 -14.32 -5.50 -6.95
C ALA A 223 -15.80 -5.61 -7.37
N ARG A 224 -16.10 -5.16 -8.60
CA ARG A 224 -17.44 -5.19 -9.18
C ARG A 224 -17.90 -6.61 -9.49
N GLY A 225 -17.04 -7.46 -10.04
CA GLY A 225 -17.35 -8.87 -10.26
C GLY A 225 -17.63 -9.64 -8.97
N ILE A 226 -16.95 -9.29 -7.87
CA ILE A 226 -17.25 -9.84 -6.54
C ILE A 226 -18.61 -9.33 -6.05
N ALA A 227 -18.91 -8.04 -6.22
CA ALA A 227 -20.20 -7.46 -5.85
C ALA A 227 -21.38 -8.09 -6.61
N GLU A 228 -21.22 -8.35 -7.91
CA GLU A 228 -22.19 -9.07 -8.74
C GLU A 228 -22.47 -10.48 -8.19
N TYR A 229 -21.42 -11.22 -7.86
CA TYR A 229 -21.56 -12.54 -7.25
C TYR A 229 -22.31 -12.47 -5.90
N LEU A 230 -21.99 -11.47 -5.06
CA LEU A 230 -22.65 -11.29 -3.76
C LEU A 230 -24.14 -10.95 -3.90
N LEU A 231 -24.52 -10.15 -4.90
CA LEU A 231 -25.93 -9.83 -5.17
C LEU A 231 -26.74 -11.04 -5.60
N GLN A 232 -26.13 -11.97 -6.36
CA GLN A 232 -26.78 -13.20 -6.80
C GLN A 232 -26.80 -14.28 -5.70
N SER A 233 -26.03 -14.11 -4.63
CA SER A 233 -25.93 -15.09 -3.55
C SER A 233 -27.10 -15.02 -2.57
N LYS A 234 -27.64 -16.19 -2.23
CA LYS A 234 -28.62 -16.33 -1.13
C LYS A 234 -27.98 -16.26 0.26
N GLY A 235 -26.68 -16.48 0.37
CA GLY A 235 -25.97 -16.53 1.65
C GLY A 235 -25.43 -15.17 2.11
N TYR A 236 -25.26 -14.22 1.19
CA TYR A 236 -24.64 -12.93 1.46
C TYR A 236 -25.55 -11.74 1.16
N GLU A 237 -25.20 -10.64 1.80
CA GLU A 237 -25.80 -9.33 1.59
C GLU A 237 -24.71 -8.33 1.23
N LEU A 238 -24.75 -7.76 0.03
CA LEU A 238 -23.88 -6.65 -0.39
C LEU A 238 -24.29 -5.36 0.33
N LEU A 239 -23.30 -4.62 0.84
CA LEU A 239 -23.47 -3.38 1.58
C LEU A 239 -22.77 -2.20 0.87
N PRO A 240 -23.29 -0.96 1.04
CA PRO A 240 -24.56 -0.63 1.69
C PRO A 240 -25.79 -1.10 0.89
N GLN A 241 -26.94 -1.20 1.57
CA GLN A 241 -28.22 -1.29 0.86
C GLN A 241 -28.55 0.05 0.21
N PRO A 242 -29.24 0.05 -0.95
CA PRO A 242 -29.58 1.30 -1.62
C PRO A 242 -30.57 2.10 -0.76
N LEU A 243 -30.37 3.43 -0.72
CA LEU A 243 -31.21 4.35 0.07
C LEU A 243 -32.64 4.46 -0.46
N SER A 244 -32.85 4.16 -1.75
CA SER A 244 -34.16 4.08 -2.38
C SER A 244 -34.26 2.82 -3.25
N ARG A 245 -35.49 2.36 -3.49
CA ARG A 245 -35.75 1.23 -4.40
C ARG A 245 -35.52 1.56 -5.88
N GLU A 246 -35.25 2.83 -6.19
CA GLU A 246 -35.03 3.31 -7.55
C GLU A 246 -33.59 3.07 -8.02
N VAL A 247 -32.64 2.88 -7.09
CA VAL A 247 -31.25 2.57 -7.45
C VAL A 247 -31.17 1.13 -7.94
N SER A 248 -30.84 0.96 -9.21
CA SER A 248 -30.64 -0.35 -9.82
C SER A 248 -29.37 -1.04 -9.31
N ASP A 249 -29.32 -2.37 -9.40
CA ASP A 249 -28.11 -3.12 -9.07
C ASP A 249 -26.90 -2.71 -9.93
N ALA A 250 -27.13 -2.33 -11.19
CA ALA A 250 -26.10 -1.82 -12.09
C ALA A 250 -25.50 -0.50 -11.57
N GLU A 251 -26.31 0.43 -11.06
CA GLU A 251 -25.83 1.67 -10.46
C GLU A 251 -25.07 1.40 -9.16
N ARG A 252 -25.56 0.46 -8.34
CA ARG A 252 -24.86 0.04 -7.11
C ARG A 252 -23.48 -0.51 -7.43
N ILE A 253 -23.38 -1.46 -8.35
CA ILE A 253 -22.10 -2.03 -8.80
C ILE A 253 -21.21 -0.94 -9.40
N GLY A 254 -21.78 -0.06 -10.24
CA GLY A 254 -21.06 1.05 -10.86
C GLY A 254 -20.44 2.04 -9.86
N SER A 255 -21.04 2.18 -8.67
CA SER A 255 -20.50 3.04 -7.60
C SER A 255 -19.34 2.42 -6.81
N ILE A 256 -19.13 1.10 -6.94
CA ILE A 256 -18.06 0.39 -6.23
C ILE A 256 -16.72 0.69 -6.91
N TYR A 257 -15.78 1.15 -6.09
CA TYR A 257 -14.39 1.38 -6.48
C TYR A 257 -13.56 0.14 -6.16
N ILE A 258 -12.74 0.16 -5.10
CA ILE A 258 -11.85 -0.96 -4.73
C ILE A 258 -12.20 -1.63 -3.40
N ILE A 259 -13.29 -1.21 -2.75
CA ILE A 259 -13.72 -1.78 -1.47
C ILE A 259 -15.12 -2.35 -1.64
N VAL A 260 -15.26 -3.62 -1.32
CA VAL A 260 -16.55 -4.31 -1.23
C VAL A 260 -16.85 -4.54 0.25
N LEU A 261 -18.03 -4.10 0.67
CA LEU A 261 -18.57 -4.36 2.00
C LEU A 261 -19.70 -5.37 1.88
N PHE A 262 -19.70 -6.40 2.72
CA PHE A 262 -20.78 -7.38 2.72
C PHE A 262 -20.87 -8.11 4.05
N ARG A 263 -21.97 -8.82 4.29
CA ARG A 263 -22.15 -9.67 5.46
C ARG A 263 -22.88 -10.96 5.09
N ALA A 264 -22.80 -11.98 5.94
CA ALA A 264 -23.66 -13.15 5.79
C ALA A 264 -25.10 -12.79 6.22
N ARG A 265 -26.09 -13.39 5.55
CA ARG A 265 -27.50 -13.22 5.92
C ARG A 265 -27.89 -14.01 7.17
N ASP A 266 -27.21 -15.11 7.43
CA ASP A 266 -27.35 -15.86 8.68
C ASP A 266 -26.54 -15.18 9.80
N ASP A 267 -27.23 -14.79 10.88
CA ASP A 267 -26.62 -14.03 11.98
C ASP A 267 -25.54 -14.80 12.73
N GLN A 268 -25.66 -16.13 12.86
CA GLN A 268 -24.66 -16.93 13.57
C GLN A 268 -23.39 -17.08 12.73
N LEU A 269 -23.55 -17.34 11.43
CA LEU A 269 -22.46 -17.35 10.48
C LEU A 269 -21.78 -15.98 10.42
N ASN A 270 -22.55 -14.89 10.38
CA ASN A 270 -21.98 -13.55 10.24
C ASN A 270 -21.02 -13.19 11.39
N LYS A 271 -21.31 -13.64 12.62
CA LYS A 271 -20.41 -13.45 13.78
C LYS A 271 -19.02 -14.08 13.59
N VAL A 272 -18.93 -15.15 12.81
CA VAL A 272 -17.69 -15.91 12.60
C VAL A 272 -17.19 -15.86 11.15
N LEU A 273 -17.87 -15.13 10.25
CA LEU A 273 -17.61 -15.15 8.82
C LEU A 273 -16.16 -14.79 8.47
N VAL A 274 -15.63 -13.69 9.03
CA VAL A 274 -14.23 -13.28 8.82
C VAL A 274 -13.26 -14.37 9.27
N GLN A 275 -13.51 -15.00 10.41
CA GLN A 275 -12.68 -16.08 10.93
C GLN A 275 -12.73 -17.30 10.01
N ARG A 276 -13.92 -17.66 9.52
CA ARG A 276 -14.13 -18.79 8.61
C ARG A 276 -13.43 -18.58 7.28
N LEU A 277 -13.56 -17.38 6.68
CA LEU A 277 -12.87 -17.01 5.45
C LEU A 277 -11.34 -17.06 5.62
N ASN A 278 -10.82 -16.47 6.70
CA ASN A 278 -9.38 -16.45 6.98
C ASN A 278 -8.82 -17.82 7.38
N ALA A 279 -9.63 -18.71 7.96
CA ALA A 279 -9.23 -20.07 8.32
C ALA A 279 -8.86 -20.92 7.10
N THR A 280 -9.39 -20.59 5.91
CA THR A 280 -8.97 -21.23 4.66
C THR A 280 -7.50 -20.98 4.33
N ARG A 281 -6.92 -19.87 4.81
CA ARG A 281 -5.59 -19.35 4.45
C ARG A 281 -5.38 -19.08 2.96
N ARG A 282 -6.39 -19.31 2.10
CA ARG A 282 -6.35 -19.09 0.64
C ARG A 282 -6.51 -17.63 0.27
N LEU A 283 -7.23 -16.87 1.10
CA LEU A 283 -7.36 -15.42 1.06
C LEU A 283 -7.34 -14.84 2.48
N TYR A 284 -7.20 -13.53 2.58
CA TYR A 284 -7.32 -12.81 3.85
C TYR A 284 -8.25 -11.60 3.73
N VAL A 285 -9.20 -11.45 4.66
CA VAL A 285 -10.12 -10.31 4.76
C VAL A 285 -10.09 -9.72 6.16
N SER A 286 -10.53 -8.47 6.30
CA SER A 286 -10.73 -7.82 7.60
C SER A 286 -12.21 -7.73 7.94
N GLY A 287 -12.49 -7.67 9.24
CA GLY A 287 -13.79 -7.32 9.75
C GLY A 287 -13.94 -5.80 9.88
N THR A 288 -15.16 -5.33 9.74
CA THR A 288 -15.62 -3.99 10.09
C THR A 288 -17.01 -4.09 10.72
N GLN A 289 -17.62 -2.95 11.03
CA GLN A 289 -19.04 -2.87 11.33
C GLN A 289 -19.74 -1.98 10.31
N TRP A 290 -20.98 -2.33 9.98
CA TRP A 290 -21.89 -1.50 9.19
C TRP A 290 -23.25 -1.51 9.90
N GLU A 291 -23.79 -0.32 10.19
CA GLU A 291 -25.05 -0.17 10.94
C GLU A 291 -25.06 -0.95 12.28
N GLY A 292 -23.91 -0.95 12.98
CA GLY A 292 -23.74 -1.62 14.27
C GLY A 292 -23.63 -3.15 14.20
N LEU A 293 -23.67 -3.74 12.99
CA LEU A 293 -23.54 -5.19 12.79
C LEU A 293 -22.18 -5.55 12.17
N PRO A 294 -21.61 -6.72 12.51
CA PRO A 294 -20.40 -7.21 11.87
C PRO A 294 -20.54 -7.28 10.34
N ALA A 295 -19.49 -6.89 9.64
CA ALA A 295 -19.39 -6.99 8.18
C ALA A 295 -17.95 -7.32 7.78
N VAL A 296 -17.80 -7.87 6.57
CA VAL A 296 -16.52 -8.09 5.91
C VAL A 296 -16.17 -6.85 5.10
N ARG A 297 -14.93 -6.38 5.24
CA ARG A 297 -14.33 -5.35 4.39
C ARG A 297 -13.29 -6.00 3.50
N PHE A 298 -13.56 -5.99 2.20
CA PHE A 298 -12.74 -6.64 1.17
C PHE A 298 -12.12 -5.56 0.28
N ALA A 299 -10.82 -5.34 0.38
CA ALA A 299 -10.11 -4.25 -0.31
C ALA A 299 -9.16 -4.78 -1.38
N ILE A 300 -9.35 -4.34 -2.62
CA ILE A 300 -8.62 -4.78 -3.81
C ILE A 300 -7.61 -3.69 -4.20
N ALA A 301 -6.41 -3.71 -3.64
CA ALA A 301 -5.39 -2.69 -3.91
C ALA A 301 -4.09 -3.22 -4.51
N ASN A 302 -3.91 -4.55 -4.56
CA ASN A 302 -2.66 -5.16 -4.98
C ASN A 302 -2.44 -5.02 -6.50
N TRP A 303 -1.22 -4.71 -6.94
CA TRP A 303 -0.86 -4.58 -8.35
C TRP A 303 -0.98 -5.89 -9.14
N GLN A 304 -0.90 -7.01 -8.43
CA GLN A 304 -1.01 -8.39 -8.97
C GLN A 304 -2.45 -8.84 -9.21
N ALA A 305 -3.45 -8.00 -8.91
CA ALA A 305 -4.86 -8.32 -9.11
C ALA A 305 -5.14 -8.78 -10.54
N ASP A 306 -5.82 -9.92 -10.64
CA ASP A 306 -6.22 -10.57 -11.89
C ASP A 306 -7.69 -10.96 -11.79
N VAL A 307 -8.52 -10.43 -12.71
CA VAL A 307 -9.98 -10.53 -12.58
C VAL A 307 -10.46 -11.98 -12.66
N GLU A 308 -9.97 -12.76 -13.62
CA GLU A 308 -10.45 -14.12 -13.86
C GLU A 308 -9.99 -15.06 -12.74
N ARG A 309 -8.68 -15.09 -12.48
CA ARG A 309 -8.07 -15.96 -11.46
C ARG A 309 -8.62 -15.66 -10.07
N ASP A 310 -8.64 -14.39 -9.69
CA ASP A 310 -8.98 -14.01 -8.31
C ASP A 310 -10.50 -14.14 -8.07
N LEU A 311 -11.34 -13.82 -9.07
CA LEU A 311 -12.79 -14.02 -8.94
C LEU A 311 -13.16 -15.50 -8.82
N GLN A 312 -12.50 -16.38 -9.56
CA GLN A 312 -12.69 -17.83 -9.41
C GLN A 312 -12.40 -18.26 -7.96
N LEU A 313 -11.24 -17.88 -7.43
CA LEU A 313 -10.86 -18.21 -6.06
C LEU A 313 -11.86 -17.66 -5.03
N VAL A 314 -12.27 -16.39 -5.19
CA VAL A 314 -13.22 -15.75 -4.27
C VAL A 314 -14.55 -16.49 -4.28
N ARG A 315 -15.06 -16.88 -5.45
CA ARG A 315 -16.32 -17.63 -5.58
C ARG A 315 -16.25 -18.98 -4.88
N GLU A 316 -15.14 -19.72 -5.04
CA GLU A 316 -14.93 -21.00 -4.36
C GLU A 316 -14.94 -20.80 -2.83
N VAL A 317 -14.08 -19.92 -2.31
CA VAL A 317 -13.96 -19.68 -0.86
C VAL A 317 -15.27 -19.16 -0.26
N PHE A 318 -15.97 -18.28 -0.96
CA PHE A 318 -17.22 -17.72 -0.47
C PHE A 318 -18.35 -18.74 -0.48
N SER A 319 -18.41 -19.63 -1.47
CA SER A 319 -19.42 -20.70 -1.53
C SER A 319 -19.21 -21.70 -0.39
N ASP A 320 -17.97 -22.10 -0.12
CA ASP A 320 -17.62 -23.02 0.98
C ASP A 320 -17.92 -22.43 2.36
N ALA A 321 -17.86 -21.10 2.49
CA ALA A 321 -18.10 -20.41 3.76
C ALA A 321 -19.59 -20.31 4.14
N VAL A 322 -20.51 -20.42 3.17
CA VAL A 322 -21.98 -20.42 3.41
C VAL A 322 -22.65 -21.78 3.22
N SER A 323 -21.91 -22.78 2.74
CA SER A 323 -22.31 -24.18 2.76
C SER A 323 -22.24 -24.76 4.17
#